data_AF-R9GTU5-F1
#
_entry.id   AF-R9GTU5-F1
#
_cell.length_a   1.000
_cell.length_b   1.000
_cell.length_c   1.000
_cell.angle_alpha   90.00
_cell.angle_beta   90.00
_cell.angle_gamma   90.00
#
_symmetry.space_group_name_H-M   'P 1'
#
loop_
_entity.id
_entity.type
_entity.pdbx_description
1 polymer ?
#
loop_
_entity_poly.entity_id
_entity_poly.type
_entity_poly.pdbx_seq_one_letter_code
_entity_poly.pdbx_strand_id
1 'polypeptide(L)'
;MAIKRLTIVSDYAKKTGKLSAFTETGLETIPNPVWWTDVLLKTLKSANLELCYVLVWRNDSKSATHFYAPYPGQQSVPDFIKF
;
A
#
# COMPACT_ATOMS: atom_id res chain seq x y z
N MET A 1 3.67 -3.64 -13.24
CA MET A 1 2.77 -4.82 -13.13
C MET A 1 1.58 -4.56 -12.20
N ALA A 2 1.78 -3.95 -11.01
CA ALA A 2 0.70 -3.63 -10.07
C ALA A 2 -0.35 -2.64 -10.62
N ILE A 3 0.09 -1.52 -11.23
CA ILE A 3 -0.82 -0.49 -11.79
C ILE A 3 -1.87 -1.11 -12.73
N LYS A 4 -1.45 -1.95 -13.69
CA LYS A 4 -2.38 -2.60 -14.64
C LYS A 4 -3.49 -3.39 -13.94
N ARG A 5 -3.17 -4.10 -12.87
CA ARG A 5 -4.14 -4.90 -12.11
C ARG A 5 -5.13 -4.01 -11.35
N LEU A 6 -4.62 -2.97 -10.70
CA LEU A 6 -5.45 -1.99 -10.00
C LEU A 6 -6.36 -1.22 -10.95
N THR A 7 -5.89 -0.90 -12.17
CA THR A 7 -6.71 -0.26 -13.20
C THR A 7 -7.88 -1.15 -13.59
N ILE A 8 -7.65 -2.46 -13.82
CA ILE A 8 -8.73 -3.41 -14.12
C ILE A 8 -9.79 -3.42 -12.99
N VAL A 9 -9.35 -3.48 -11.74
CA VAL A 9 -10.23 -3.49 -10.57
C VAL A 9 -11.03 -2.19 -10.46
N SER A 10 -10.37 -1.03 -10.61
CA SER A 10 -11.02 0.27 -10.56
C SER A 10 -12.02 0.47 -11.72
N ASP A 11 -11.64 0.13 -12.94
CA ASP A 11 -12.51 0.24 -14.13
C ASP A 11 -13.73 -0.66 -14.03
N TYR A 12 -13.56 -1.88 -13.52
CA TYR A 12 -14.67 -2.79 -13.31
C TYR A 12 -15.63 -2.30 -12.23
N ALA A 13 -15.11 -1.72 -11.15
CA ALA A 13 -15.91 -1.13 -10.09
C ALA A 13 -16.73 0.06 -10.61
N LYS A 14 -16.12 0.98 -11.37
CA LYS A 14 -16.83 2.06 -12.08
C LYS A 14 -17.92 1.52 -13.00
N LYS A 15 -17.62 0.51 -13.81
CA LYS A 15 -18.57 -0.12 -14.74
C LYS A 15 -19.80 -0.71 -14.02
N THR A 16 -19.62 -1.21 -12.80
CA THR A 16 -20.67 -1.92 -12.04
C THR A 16 -21.31 -1.08 -10.94
N GLY A 17 -20.94 0.20 -10.82
CA GLY A 17 -21.42 1.07 -9.74
C GLY A 17 -20.98 0.62 -8.35
N LYS A 18 -19.81 -0.02 -8.26
CA LYS A 18 -19.23 -0.52 -7.00
C LYS A 18 -18.03 0.32 -6.58
N LEU A 19 -17.66 0.20 -5.31
CA LEU A 19 -16.42 0.73 -4.77
C LEU A 19 -15.29 -0.28 -4.97
N SER A 20 -14.05 0.22 -5.11
CA SER A 20 -12.86 -0.61 -5.21
C SER A 20 -11.83 -0.27 -4.14
N ALA A 21 -10.98 -1.23 -3.79
CA ALA A 21 -9.96 -1.07 -2.77
C ALA A 21 -8.75 -1.97 -3.05
N PHE A 22 -7.57 -1.57 -2.56
CA PHE A 22 -6.38 -2.41 -2.55
C PHE A 22 -6.29 -3.12 -1.21
N THR A 23 -7.02 -4.22 -1.10
CA THR A 23 -7.41 -4.82 0.20
C THR A 23 -6.27 -5.49 0.95
N GLU A 24 -5.18 -5.89 0.28
CA GLU A 24 -3.97 -6.39 0.92
C GLU A 24 -2.75 -6.03 0.07
N THR A 25 -1.76 -5.40 0.69
CA THR A 25 -0.43 -5.13 0.11
C THR A 25 0.61 -5.02 1.23
N GLY A 26 1.86 -4.75 0.86
CA GLY A 26 2.92 -4.54 1.84
C GLY A 26 4.29 -4.95 1.33
N LEU A 27 5.31 -4.49 2.05
CA LEU A 27 6.69 -4.95 1.92
C LEU A 27 7.17 -5.43 3.28
N GLU A 28 7.31 -6.75 3.44
CA GLU A 28 7.73 -7.36 4.71
C GLU A 28 9.06 -6.76 5.18
N THR A 29 9.18 -6.46 6.48
CA THR A 29 10.34 -5.80 7.12
C THR A 29 10.60 -4.34 6.66
N ILE A 30 9.99 -3.89 5.57
CA ILE A 30 10.16 -2.55 4.97
C ILE A 30 11.66 -2.16 4.84
N PRO A 31 12.47 -2.92 4.08
CA PRO A 31 13.89 -2.66 3.87
C PRO A 31 14.18 -1.39 3.07
N ASN A 32 13.20 -0.86 2.35
CA ASN A 32 13.34 0.41 1.64
C ASN A 32 12.81 1.58 2.52
N PRO A 33 13.67 2.53 2.94
CA PRO A 33 13.27 3.62 3.83
C PRO A 33 12.29 4.61 3.20
N VAL A 34 12.18 4.66 1.86
CA VAL A 34 11.26 5.55 1.12
C VAL A 34 10.10 4.81 0.43
N TRP A 35 9.79 3.60 0.90
CA TRP A 35 8.82 2.72 0.25
C TRP A 35 7.41 3.32 0.16
N TRP A 36 6.98 4.08 1.18
CA TRP A 36 5.62 4.57 1.27
C TRP A 36 5.36 5.64 0.20
N THR A 37 6.20 6.67 0.11
CA THR A 37 5.97 7.72 -0.89
C THR A 37 6.42 7.31 -2.29
N ASP A 38 7.59 6.67 -2.42
CA ASP A 38 8.17 6.42 -3.75
C ASP A 38 7.58 5.22 -4.47
N VAL A 39 7.00 4.26 -3.74
CA VAL A 39 6.44 3.05 -4.35
C VAL A 39 4.93 3.02 -4.16
N LEU A 40 4.45 3.01 -2.91
CA LEU A 40 3.02 2.82 -2.64
C LEU A 40 2.19 4.02 -3.11
N LEU A 41 2.52 5.24 -2.66
CA LEU A 41 1.77 6.45 -3.00
C LEU A 41 1.79 6.75 -4.48
N LYS A 42 2.96 6.65 -5.13
CA LYS A 42 3.08 6.82 -6.58
C LYS A 42 2.21 5.82 -7.34
N THR A 43 2.13 4.56 -6.88
CA THR A 43 1.25 3.56 -7.48
C THR A 43 -0.22 3.93 -7.30
N LEU A 44 -0.64 4.33 -6.09
CA LEU A 44 -2.04 4.68 -5.78
C LEU A 44 -2.51 5.93 -6.54
N LYS A 45 -1.62 6.90 -6.78
CA LYS A 45 -1.92 8.13 -7.53
C LYS A 45 -1.73 8.00 -9.05
N SER A 46 -1.29 6.84 -9.53
CA SER A 46 -1.12 6.59 -10.96
C SER A 46 -2.45 6.25 -11.63
N ALA A 47 -2.52 6.40 -12.96
CA ALA A 47 -3.57 5.82 -13.81
C ALA A 47 -5.03 6.14 -13.41
N ASN A 48 -5.26 7.28 -12.75
CA ASN A 48 -6.59 7.74 -12.30
C ASN A 48 -7.39 6.66 -11.56
N LEU A 49 -6.73 5.95 -10.65
CA LEU A 49 -7.34 4.89 -9.85
C LEU A 49 -8.35 5.47 -8.84
N GLU A 50 -9.54 4.87 -8.77
CA GLU A 50 -10.59 5.21 -7.80
C GLU A 50 -10.68 4.13 -6.70
N LEU A 51 -9.70 4.15 -5.80
CA LEU A 51 -9.60 3.25 -4.64
C LEU A 51 -10.09 3.96 -3.38
N CYS A 52 -10.96 3.33 -2.60
CA CYS A 52 -11.46 3.88 -1.34
C CYS A 52 -10.45 3.75 -0.19
N TYR A 53 -9.67 2.68 -0.19
CA TYR A 53 -8.63 2.45 0.81
C TYR A 53 -7.54 1.51 0.27
N VAL A 54 -6.42 1.50 0.98
CA VAL A 54 -5.35 0.51 0.89
C VAL A 54 -5.09 -0.06 2.28
N LEU A 55 -4.79 -1.35 2.38
CA LEU A 55 -4.47 -2.01 3.65
C LEU A 55 -3.13 -2.73 3.53
N VAL A 56 -2.27 -2.49 4.52
CA VAL A 56 -1.05 -3.27 4.74
C VAL A 56 -1.30 -4.35 5.79
N TRP A 57 -0.59 -5.47 5.67
CA TRP A 57 -0.79 -6.62 6.57
C TRP A 57 -0.32 -6.34 8.01
N ARG A 58 -0.56 -7.31 8.90
CA ARG A 58 -0.32 -7.16 10.35
C ARG A 58 1.16 -6.93 10.70
N ASN A 59 1.39 -6.32 11.86
CA ASN A 59 2.67 -6.40 12.55
C ASN A 59 2.63 -7.53 13.58
N ASP A 60 3.47 -8.55 13.42
CA ASP A 60 3.53 -9.70 14.32
C ASP A 60 4.35 -9.37 15.57
N SER A 61 3.72 -9.43 16.75
CA SER A 61 4.42 -9.28 18.03
C SER A 61 5.39 -10.42 18.35
N LYS A 62 5.26 -11.57 17.70
CA LYS A 62 6.09 -12.76 17.91
C LYS A 62 7.26 -12.89 16.93
N SER A 63 7.30 -12.05 15.89
CA SER A 63 8.33 -12.10 14.86
C SER A 63 8.95 -10.73 14.64
N ALA A 64 10.27 -10.66 14.79
CA ALA A 64 11.02 -9.42 14.58
C ALA A 64 11.06 -8.96 13.12
N THR A 65 10.68 -9.82 12.16
CA THR A 65 10.76 -9.53 10.71
C THR A 65 9.39 -9.46 10.03
N HIS A 66 8.34 -10.05 10.62
CA HIS A 66 7.01 -10.11 10.00
C HIS A 66 6.16 -8.89 10.37
N PHE A 67 6.44 -7.76 9.71
CA PHE A 67 5.68 -6.53 9.85
C PHE A 67 5.59 -5.79 8.51
N TYR A 68 4.51 -5.02 8.33
CA TYR A 68 4.21 -4.31 7.09
C TYR A 68 3.85 -2.83 7.29
N ALA A 69 3.66 -2.40 8.55
CA ALA A 69 3.67 -1.00 8.95
C ALA A 69 4.90 -0.73 9.85
N PRO A 70 5.49 0.46 9.86
CA PRO A 70 6.63 0.73 10.73
C PRO A 70 6.21 0.79 12.20
N TYR A 71 7.18 0.63 13.09
CA TYR A 71 7.08 0.90 14.52
C TYR A 71 8.12 1.98 14.90
N PRO A 72 8.00 2.64 16.07
CA PRO A 72 8.97 3.65 16.50
C PRO A 72 10.41 3.15 16.42
N GLY A 73 11.28 3.87 15.72
CA GLY A 73 12.68 3.50 15.47
C GLY A 73 12.92 2.70 14.19
N GLN A 74 11.89 2.23 13.49
CA GLN A 74 12.04 1.59 12.18
C GLN A 74 12.41 2.62 11.10
N GLN A 75 13.31 2.26 10.18
CA GLN A 75 13.94 3.18 9.22
C GLN A 75 12.98 3.93 8.26
N SER A 76 11.77 3.41 8.00
CA SER A 76 10.77 4.01 7.12
C SER A 76 9.78 4.93 7.85
N VAL A 77 9.88 5.09 9.17
CA VAL A 77 9.00 5.99 9.95
C VAL A 77 8.93 7.41 9.36
N PRO A 78 10.05 8.07 9.03
CA PRO A 78 9.99 9.43 8.47
C PRO A 78 9.25 9.51 7.14
N ASP A 79 9.24 8.43 6.36
CA ASP A 79 8.55 8.34 5.08
C ASP A 79 7.06 8.01 5.25
N PHE A 80 6.73 7.12 6.18
CA PHE A 80 5.35 6.79 6.54
C PHE A 80 4.56 8.00 7.05
N ILE A 81 5.21 8.92 7.77
CA ILE A 81 4.58 10.18 8.21
C ILE A 81 4.26 11.12 7.03
N LYS A 82 5.01 11.02 5.91
CA LYS A 82 4.80 11.84 4.71
C LYS A 82 3.75 11.25 3.76
N PHE A 83 3.54 9.94 3.83
CA PHE A 83 2.63 9.16 3.00
C PHE A 83 1.17 9.58 3.20
#